data_AF-B4X2N5-F1
#
_entry.id   AF-B4X2N5-F1
#
_cell.length_a   1.000
_cell.length_b   1.000
_cell.length_c   1.000
_cell.angle_alpha   90.00
_cell.angle_beta   90.00
_cell.angle_gamma   90.00
#
_symmetry.space_group_name_H-M   'P 1'
#
loop_
_entity.id
_entity.type
_entity.pdbx_description
1 polymer ?
#
loop_
_entity_poly.entity_id
_entity_poly.type
_entity_poly.pdbx_seq_one_letter_code
_entity_poly.pdbx_strand_id
1 'polypeptide(L)'
;MKHLLSGLALLAVAAVAEAGDALSLPPLDTYGFVSGRAATEADVSAGDAVFLFKEDGLIIGQPLDIQVPQYAVFRGSNEAASGYVIIVQAEQAAGVPVVAARFFSDGKVVTGTPEEFTLLGDMGQPLEQ
;
A
#
# COMPACT_ATOMS: atom_id res chain seq x y z
N MET A 1 -45.45 9.15 -60.61
CA MET A 1 -44.34 8.22 -60.32
C MET A 1 -43.06 9.04 -60.27
N LYS A 2 -42.48 9.27 -59.09
CA LYS A 2 -41.24 10.03 -58.91
C LYS A 2 -40.48 9.40 -57.75
N HIS A 3 -39.21 9.14 -58.01
CA HIS A 3 -38.42 8.06 -57.43
C HIS A 3 -38.04 8.27 -55.96
N LEU A 4 -37.94 7.14 -55.26
CA LEU A 4 -37.40 6.96 -53.91
C LEU A 4 -35.96 7.48 -53.82
N LEU A 5 -35.63 8.23 -52.77
CA LEU A 5 -34.26 8.31 -52.26
C LEU A 5 -34.24 7.79 -50.83
N SER A 6 -33.68 6.59 -50.67
CA SER A 6 -33.38 5.95 -49.41
C SER A 6 -32.12 6.60 -48.83
N GLY A 7 -32.27 7.36 -47.74
CA GLY A 7 -31.14 7.96 -47.03
C GLY A 7 -30.53 6.95 -46.05
N LEU A 8 -29.33 6.48 -46.34
CA LEU A 8 -28.54 5.65 -45.43
C LEU A 8 -28.05 6.53 -44.27
N ALA A 9 -28.63 6.39 -43.09
CA ALA A 9 -28.16 7.04 -41.88
C ALA A 9 -26.92 6.30 -41.35
N LEU A 10 -25.75 6.93 -41.45
CA LEU A 10 -24.51 6.43 -40.87
C LEU A 10 -24.51 6.77 -39.37
N LEU A 11 -24.72 5.77 -38.50
CA LEU A 11 -24.54 5.93 -37.06
C LEU A 11 -23.03 5.88 -36.74
N ALA A 12 -22.44 7.03 -36.41
CA ALA A 12 -21.10 7.09 -35.85
C ALA A 12 -21.18 6.76 -34.34
N VAL A 13 -20.71 5.58 -33.94
CA VAL A 13 -20.52 5.25 -32.53
C VAL A 13 -19.17 5.81 -32.11
N ALA A 14 -19.17 6.88 -31.32
CA ALA A 14 -17.96 7.39 -30.67
C ALA A 14 -17.60 6.45 -29.52
N ALA A 15 -16.46 5.76 -29.61
CA ALA A 15 -15.88 5.05 -28.48
C ALA A 15 -15.32 6.08 -27.50
N VAL A 16 -15.93 6.18 -26.31
CA VAL A 16 -15.33 6.89 -25.18
C VAL A 16 -14.24 5.99 -24.61
N ALA A 17 -12.98 6.37 -24.78
CA ALA A 17 -11.90 5.78 -24.01
C ALA A 17 -11.95 6.42 -22.62
N GLU A 18 -12.35 5.66 -21.59
CA GLU A 18 -12.15 6.08 -20.21
C GLU A 18 -10.64 6.04 -19.96
N ALA A 19 -10.03 7.22 -19.82
CA ALA A 19 -8.72 7.33 -19.23
C ALA A 19 -8.86 6.89 -17.78
N GLY A 20 -8.37 5.69 -17.45
CA GLY A 20 -8.29 5.23 -16.07
C GLY A 20 -7.51 6.25 -15.25
N ASP A 21 -8.05 6.63 -14.10
CA ASP A 21 -7.41 7.58 -13.19
C ASP A 21 -6.01 7.05 -12.87
N ALA A 22 -4.98 7.87 -13.10
CA ALA A 22 -3.61 7.45 -12.82
C ALA A 22 -3.51 7.17 -11.32
N LEU A 23 -2.93 6.03 -10.94
CA LEU A 23 -2.80 5.66 -9.54
C LEU A 23 -1.91 6.69 -8.83
N SER A 24 -2.53 7.59 -8.06
CA SER A 24 -1.84 8.62 -7.31
C SER A 24 -1.13 7.97 -6.13
N LEU A 25 0.20 7.88 -6.22
CA LEU A 25 1.02 7.32 -5.15
C LEU A 25 1.21 8.36 -4.05
N PRO A 26 0.76 8.09 -2.81
CA PRO A 26 1.07 8.97 -1.68
C PRO A 26 2.58 8.95 -1.38
N PRO A 27 3.23 10.06 -1.00
CA PRO A 27 4.63 10.08 -0.59
C PRO A 27 4.96 9.00 0.46
N LEU A 28 6.17 8.42 0.43
CA LEU A 28 6.52 7.35 1.36
C LEU A 28 6.53 7.78 2.84
N ASP A 29 6.71 9.07 3.11
CA ASP A 29 6.66 9.70 4.43
C ASP A 29 5.26 10.22 4.81
N THR A 30 4.21 9.85 4.05
CA THR A 30 2.80 10.15 4.38
C THR A 30 2.43 9.68 5.79
N TYR A 31 3.07 8.62 6.28
CA TYR A 31 2.87 8.07 7.61
C TYR A 31 4.19 7.98 8.36
N GLY A 32 4.12 8.10 9.69
CA GLY A 32 5.19 7.70 10.58
C GLY A 32 5.55 6.22 10.38
N PHE A 33 6.83 5.90 10.51
CA PHE A 33 7.36 4.54 10.31
C PHE A 33 8.53 4.25 11.25
N VAL A 34 8.77 2.96 11.49
CA VAL A 34 9.97 2.46 12.19
C VAL A 34 10.78 1.58 11.25
N SER A 35 12.07 1.86 11.14
CA SER A 35 12.99 1.20 10.22
C SER A 35 14.34 0.93 10.87
N GLY A 36 14.94 -0.23 10.57
CA GLY A 36 16.29 -0.60 11.02
C GLY A 36 16.48 -0.78 12.53
N ARG A 37 15.40 -0.76 13.31
CA ARG A 37 15.40 -0.95 14.77
C ARG A 37 14.08 -1.52 15.26
N ALA A 38 14.07 -2.00 16.50
CA ALA A 38 12.83 -2.34 17.19
C ALA A 38 11.99 -1.07 17.48
N ALA A 39 10.67 -1.21 17.39
CA ALA A 39 9.74 -0.21 17.87
C ALA A 39 9.85 -0.03 19.40
N THR A 40 9.46 1.14 19.86
CA THR A 40 9.36 1.53 21.26
C THR A 40 7.94 1.95 21.60
N GLU A 41 7.66 2.13 22.89
CA GLU A 41 6.37 2.63 23.36
C GLU A 41 6.10 4.06 22.87
N ALA A 42 7.16 4.87 22.70
CA ALA A 42 7.05 6.21 22.15
C ALA A 42 6.65 6.18 20.67
N ASP A 43 7.19 5.26 19.87
CA ASP A 43 6.85 5.12 18.45
C ASP A 43 5.37 4.74 18.28
N VAL A 44 4.87 3.83 19.11
CA VAL A 44 3.44 3.45 19.10
C VAL A 44 2.57 4.63 19.52
N SER A 45 2.99 5.39 20.54
CA SER A 45 2.26 6.57 21.00
C SER A 45 2.25 7.71 19.97
N ALA A 46 3.31 7.84 19.17
CA ALA A 46 3.41 8.82 18.09
C ALA A 46 2.68 8.36 16.81
N GLY A 47 2.40 7.07 16.69
CA GLY A 47 1.80 6.45 15.51
C GLY A 47 2.81 6.04 14.43
N ASP A 48 4.11 6.09 14.75
CA ASP A 48 5.22 5.65 13.90
C ASP A 48 5.34 4.12 13.85
N ALA A 49 4.89 3.44 14.90
CA ALA A 49 4.78 1.99 14.97
C ALA A 49 3.33 1.55 15.15
N VAL A 50 2.98 0.41 14.57
CA VAL A 50 1.66 -0.22 14.70
C VAL A 50 1.62 -1.16 15.90
N PHE A 51 2.73 -1.84 16.18
CA PHE A 51 2.83 -2.80 17.26
C PHE A 51 4.19 -2.71 17.98
N LEU A 52 4.25 -3.33 19.15
CA LEU A 52 5.47 -3.47 19.95
C LEU A 52 5.63 -4.92 20.38
N PHE A 53 6.79 -5.51 20.13
CA PHE A 53 7.17 -6.80 20.73
C PHE A 53 7.82 -6.58 22.08
N LYS A 54 7.18 -7.08 23.13
CA LYS A 54 7.63 -6.93 24.51
C LYS A 54 7.36 -8.20 25.33
N GLU A 55 8.37 -8.60 26.09
CA GLU A 55 8.32 -9.74 27.01
C GLU A 55 8.97 -9.31 28.33
N ASP A 56 8.29 -9.57 29.46
CA ASP A 56 8.75 -9.18 30.81
C ASP A 56 9.23 -7.72 30.95
N GLY A 57 8.59 -6.80 30.23
CA GLY A 57 8.95 -5.37 30.26
C GLY A 57 10.06 -4.96 29.29
N LEU A 58 10.73 -5.92 28.66
CA LEU A 58 11.83 -5.69 27.73
C LEU A 58 11.34 -5.71 26.29
N ILE A 59 11.84 -4.77 25.49
CA ILE A 59 11.61 -4.76 24.03
C ILE A 59 12.44 -5.89 23.43
N ILE A 60 11.77 -6.80 22.73
CA ILE A 60 12.40 -8.00 22.13
C ILE A 60 12.30 -8.03 20.60
N GLY A 61 11.70 -7.00 19.99
CA GLY A 61 11.61 -6.88 18.54
C GLY A 61 13.00 -6.81 17.89
N GLN A 62 13.09 -7.36 16.68
CA GLN A 62 14.26 -7.23 15.82
C GLN A 62 13.79 -6.81 14.43
N PRO A 63 14.46 -5.84 13.78
CA PRO A 63 14.07 -5.43 12.44
C PRO A 63 14.23 -6.58 11.46
N LEU A 64 13.29 -6.70 10.53
CA LEU A 64 13.43 -7.57 9.36
C LEU A 64 14.33 -6.89 8.32
N ASP A 65 14.95 -7.69 7.46
CA ASP A 65 15.69 -7.20 6.27
C ASP A 65 14.70 -6.83 5.16
N ILE A 66 13.86 -5.82 5.46
CA ILE A 66 12.85 -5.24 4.58
C ILE A 66 13.02 -3.73 4.70
N GLN A 67 13.19 -3.05 3.56
CA GLN A 67 13.26 -1.59 3.54
C GLN A 67 11.95 -0.98 4.03
N VAL A 68 12.01 -0.02 4.95
CA VAL A 68 10.85 0.72 5.45
C VAL A 68 11.20 2.21 5.45
N PRO A 69 10.31 3.10 4.95
CA PRO A 69 9.04 2.79 4.29
C PRO A 69 9.25 2.33 2.85
N GLN A 70 8.30 1.57 2.30
CA GLN A 70 8.25 1.25 0.86
C GLN A 70 6.81 0.91 0.43
N TYR A 71 6.53 0.99 -0.86
CA TYR A 71 5.26 0.53 -1.40
C TYR A 71 5.18 -0.99 -1.47
N ALA A 72 3.97 -1.52 -1.29
CA ALA A 72 3.67 -2.93 -1.51
C ALA A 72 2.23 -3.13 -2.01
N VAL A 73 1.96 -4.31 -2.54
CA VAL A 73 0.60 -4.85 -2.67
C VAL A 73 0.36 -5.83 -1.54
N PHE A 74 -0.64 -5.56 -0.70
CA PHE A 74 -1.13 -6.51 0.30
C PHE A 74 -2.16 -7.45 -0.34
N ARG A 75 -1.98 -8.75 -0.14
CA ARG A 75 -2.90 -9.82 -0.56
C ARG A 75 -3.68 -10.32 0.66
N GLY A 76 -4.85 -9.72 0.87
CA GLY A 76 -5.76 -10.16 1.91
C GLY A 76 -6.43 -11.49 1.56
N SER A 77 -7.36 -11.92 2.42
CA SER A 77 -8.13 -13.16 2.24
C SER A 77 -9.03 -13.17 0.99
N ASN A 78 -9.32 -12.00 0.43
CA ASN A 78 -10.04 -11.82 -0.82
C ASN A 78 -9.67 -10.47 -1.46
N GLU A 79 -10.23 -10.21 -2.65
CA GLU A 79 -9.97 -8.98 -3.43
C GLU A 79 -10.38 -7.71 -2.69
N ALA A 80 -11.51 -7.71 -1.97
CA ALA A 80 -11.97 -6.56 -1.20
C ALA A 80 -11.10 -6.25 0.03
N ALA A 81 -10.31 -7.22 0.50
CA ALA A 81 -9.33 -7.06 1.57
C ALA A 81 -7.91 -6.82 1.07
N SER A 82 -7.70 -6.80 -0.25
CA SER A 82 -6.40 -6.59 -0.89
C SER A 82 -6.25 -5.15 -1.37
N GLY A 83 -5.01 -4.69 -1.59
CA GLY A 83 -4.80 -3.34 -2.11
C GLY A 83 -3.36 -2.85 -2.00
N TYR A 84 -3.13 -1.63 -2.48
CA TYR A 84 -1.84 -0.96 -2.38
C TYR A 84 -1.66 -0.34 -0.99
N VAL A 85 -0.46 -0.52 -0.44
CA VAL A 85 -0.10 -0.12 0.91
C VAL A 85 1.29 0.49 0.97
N ILE A 86 1.56 1.31 1.99
CA ILE A 86 2.92 1.69 2.42
C ILE A 86 3.28 0.80 3.61
N ILE A 87 4.39 0.04 3.51
CA ILE A 87 4.97 -0.66 4.66
C ILE A 87 5.53 0.38 5.62
N VAL A 88 5.12 0.33 6.89
CA VAL A 88 5.53 1.30 7.93
C VAL A 88 6.30 0.66 9.09
N GLN A 89 6.29 -0.67 9.18
CA GLN A 89 7.05 -1.41 10.19
C GLN A 89 7.27 -2.84 9.70
N ALA A 90 8.46 -3.39 9.91
CA ALA A 90 8.77 -4.78 9.60
C ALA A 90 9.73 -5.33 10.66
N GLU A 91 9.20 -6.17 11.55
CA GLU A 91 9.93 -6.69 12.69
C GLU A 91 9.59 -8.16 12.94
N GLN A 92 10.43 -8.84 13.72
CA GLN A 92 10.15 -10.17 14.22
C GLN A 92 10.46 -10.28 15.71
N ALA A 93 9.81 -11.24 16.36
CA ALA A 93 10.18 -11.69 17.69
C ALA A 93 9.96 -13.21 17.77
N ALA A 94 10.86 -13.91 18.48
CA ALA A 94 10.81 -15.36 18.64
C ALA A 94 10.62 -16.15 17.31
N GLY A 95 11.20 -15.65 16.21
CA GLY A 95 11.09 -16.25 14.88
C GLY A 95 9.76 -16.02 14.16
N VAL A 96 8.88 -15.17 14.70
CA VAL A 96 7.60 -14.80 14.07
C VAL A 96 7.75 -13.44 13.39
N PRO A 97 7.79 -13.37 12.04
CA PRO A 97 7.86 -12.12 11.31
C PRO A 97 6.48 -11.46 11.20
N VAL A 98 6.43 -10.15 11.41
CA VAL A 98 5.22 -9.32 11.25
C VAL A 98 5.58 -8.05 10.50
N VAL A 99 4.82 -7.78 9.45
CA VAL A 99 4.89 -6.57 8.64
C VAL A 99 3.60 -5.78 8.87
N ALA A 100 3.72 -4.48 9.15
CA ALA A 100 2.60 -3.57 9.22
C ALA A 100 2.64 -2.57 8.07
N ALA A 101 1.46 -2.28 7.53
CA ALA A 101 1.30 -1.38 6.41
C ALA A 101 0.02 -0.54 6.54
N ARG A 102 -0.07 0.53 5.75
CA ARG A 102 -1.27 1.38 5.66
C ARG A 102 -1.77 1.47 4.23
N PHE A 103 -3.06 1.26 4.03
CA PHE A 103 -3.70 1.34 2.71
C PHE A 103 -3.68 2.76 2.15
N PHE A 104 -3.46 2.89 0.84
CA PHE A 104 -3.52 4.20 0.16
C PHE A 104 -4.93 4.81 0.21
N SER A 105 -5.96 3.97 0.17
CA SER A 105 -7.35 4.37 0.02
C SER A 105 -7.93 5.08 1.24
N ASP A 106 -7.60 4.61 2.44
CA ASP A 106 -8.21 5.08 3.69
C ASP A 106 -7.23 5.16 4.87
N GLY A 107 -5.94 4.88 4.65
CA GLY A 107 -4.90 4.90 5.68
C GLY A 107 -5.07 3.84 6.77
N LYS A 108 -6.03 2.91 6.62
CA LYS A 108 -6.23 1.83 7.59
C LYS A 108 -5.00 0.95 7.66
N VAL A 109 -4.72 0.54 8.89
CA VAL A 109 -3.61 -0.36 9.21
C VAL A 109 -3.99 -1.78 8.83
N VAL A 110 -3.01 -2.50 8.30
CA VAL A 110 -3.02 -3.96 8.18
C VAL A 110 -1.71 -4.52 8.70
N THR A 111 -1.76 -5.72 9.28
CA THR A 111 -0.60 -6.50 9.68
C THR A 111 -0.67 -7.87 9.04
N GLY A 112 0.47 -8.41 8.62
CA GLY A 112 0.56 -9.75 8.05
C GLY A 112 1.97 -10.31 8.09
N THR A 113 2.13 -11.50 7.56
CA THR A 113 3.42 -12.13 7.27
C THR A 113 4.04 -11.51 6.00
N PRO A 114 5.37 -11.57 5.82
CA PRO A 114 6.02 -11.02 4.64
C PRO A 114 5.46 -11.55 3.29
N GLU A 115 5.00 -12.80 3.24
CA GLU A 115 4.48 -13.44 2.03
C GLU A 115 3.17 -12.82 1.52
N GLU A 116 2.43 -12.16 2.40
CA GLU A 116 1.20 -11.44 2.06
C GLU A 116 1.48 -10.11 1.36
N PHE A 117 2.75 -9.68 1.30
CA PHE A 117 3.16 -8.42 0.68
C PHE A 117 4.05 -8.68 -0.54
N THR A 118 3.65 -8.17 -1.70
CA THR A 118 4.60 -7.96 -2.80
C THR A 118 5.18 -6.56 -2.70
N LEU A 119 6.46 -6.51 -2.37
CA LEU A 119 7.25 -5.28 -2.28
C LEU A 119 7.43 -4.66 -3.67
N LEU A 120 7.23 -3.36 -3.76
CA LEU A 120 7.33 -2.56 -4.98
C LEU A 120 8.47 -1.52 -4.92
N GLY A 121 9.11 -1.35 -3.76
CA GLY A 121 10.14 -0.34 -3.53
C GLY A 121 9.57 1.09 -3.42
N ASP A 122 10.34 2.08 -3.83
CA ASP A 122 9.95 3.50 -3.80
C ASP A 122 9.21 3.98 -5.06
N MET A 123 9.09 3.10 -6.06
CA MET A 123 8.53 3.33 -7.40
C MET A 123 8.91 4.69 -8.04
N GLY A 124 10.05 5.27 -7.65
CA GLY A 124 10.44 6.61 -8.08
C GLY A 124 9.38 7.68 -7.80
N GLN A 125 9.07 7.93 -6.53
CA GLN A 125 8.48 9.23 -6.16
C GLN A 125 9.34 10.35 -6.79
N PRO A 126 8.76 11.36 -7.47
CA PRO A 126 9.55 12.50 -7.88
C PRO A 126 10.17 13.07 -6.60
N LEU A 127 11.50 12.99 -6.49
CA LEU A 127 12.22 13.79 -5.51
C LEU A 127 11.82 15.23 -5.80
N GLU A 128 11.15 15.89 -4.86
CA GLU A 128 10.97 17.34 -4.96
C GLU A 128 12.35 17.94 -5.23
N GLN A 129 12.46 18.65 -6.37
CA GLN A 129 13.65 19.42 -6.71
C GLN A 129 13.68 20.72 -5.94
#